data_AF-A0A6B2LTW5-F1
#
_entry.id   AF-A0A6B2LTW5-F1
#
_cell.length_a   1.000
_cell.length_b   1.000
_cell.length_c   1.000
_cell.angle_alpha   90.00
_cell.angle_beta   90.00
_cell.angle_gamma   90.00
#
_symmetry.space_group_name_H-M   'P 1'
#
loop_
_entity.id
_entity.type
_entity.pdbx_description
1 polymer ?
#
loop_
_entity_poly.entity_id
_entity_poly.type
_entity_poly.pdbx_seq_one_letter_code
_entity_poly.pdbx_strand_id
1 'polypeptide(L)'
;MRSSLSDEALAGKLSGEDKGKINGAIDSALGWFEKNPNASKEEFEAKQKELEGVAMPIMAKLAGGAGGPQGGFPEGGFPGGAPGGGRGPTVDDVD
;
A
#
# COMPACT_ATOMS: atom_id res chain seq x y z
N MET A 1 0.59 6.75 1.78
CA MET A 1 -0.26 5.82 2.57
C MET A 1 -1.26 6.54 3.46
N ARG A 2 -0.85 7.31 4.49
CA ARG A 2 -1.79 7.99 5.40
C ARG A 2 -2.77 8.92 4.64
N SER A 3 -2.28 9.70 3.67
CA SER A 3 -3.11 10.56 2.82
C SER A 3 -4.07 9.78 1.92
N SER A 4 -3.63 8.65 1.36
CA SER A 4 -4.48 7.76 0.53
C SER A 4 -5.60 7.12 1.35
N LEU A 5 -5.36 6.81 2.63
CA LEU A 5 -6.37 6.24 3.53
C LEU A 5 -7.34 7.28 4.11
N SER A 6 -6.97 8.56 4.00
CA SER A 6 -7.81 9.69 4.41
C SER A 6 -8.73 10.16 3.27
N ASP A 7 -8.57 9.61 2.06
CA ASP A 7 -9.47 9.87 0.95
C ASP A 7 -10.86 9.29 1.28
N GLU A 8 -11.88 10.14 1.31
CA GLU A 8 -13.23 9.81 1.79
C GLU A 8 -13.86 8.66 1.00
N ALA A 9 -13.48 8.52 -0.28
CA ALA A 9 -13.90 7.42 -1.15
C ALA A 9 -13.30 6.06 -0.75
N LEU A 10 -12.08 6.05 -0.19
CA LEU A 10 -11.38 4.86 0.30
C LEU A 10 -11.75 4.58 1.76
N ALA A 11 -11.89 5.63 2.57
CA ALA A 11 -12.32 5.57 3.95
C ALA A 11 -13.77 5.07 4.10
N GLY A 12 -14.66 5.38 3.17
CA GLY A 12 -16.05 4.89 3.19
C GLY A 12 -16.21 3.40 2.84
N LYS A 13 -15.22 2.80 2.15
CA LYS A 13 -15.24 1.40 1.71
C LYS A 13 -14.48 0.45 2.63
N LEU A 14 -13.66 0.99 3.55
CA LEU A 14 -12.94 0.20 4.55
C LEU A 14 -13.82 -0.08 5.77
N SER A 15 -13.80 -1.33 6.23
CA SER A 15 -14.43 -1.69 7.50
C SER A 15 -13.78 -0.92 8.66
N GLY A 16 -14.53 -0.69 9.74
CA GLY A 16 -13.98 -0.05 10.95
C GLY A 16 -12.80 -0.84 11.54
N GLU A 17 -12.83 -2.17 11.41
CA GLU A 17 -11.75 -3.06 11.81
C GLU A 17 -10.48 -2.85 10.96
N ASP A 18 -10.62 -2.84 9.63
CA ASP A 18 -9.49 -2.64 8.72
C ASP A 18 -8.89 -1.23 8.88
N LYS A 19 -9.72 -0.21 9.08
CA LYS A 19 -9.26 1.14 9.46
C LYS A 19 -8.45 1.13 10.74
N GLY A 20 -8.92 0.44 11.77
CA GLY A 20 -8.21 0.29 13.04
C GLY A 20 -6.84 -0.36 12.86
N LYS A 21 -6.78 -1.47 12.10
CA LYS A 21 -5.53 -2.20 11.82
C LYS A 21 -4.51 -1.33 11.09
N ILE A 22 -4.93 -0.62 10.05
CA ILE A 22 -4.00 0.18 9.23
C ILE A 22 -3.48 1.39 10.01
N ASN A 23 -4.34 2.06 10.78
CA ASN A 23 -3.93 3.20 11.61
C ASN A 23 -2.97 2.75 12.71
N GLY A 24 -3.26 1.64 13.39
CA GLY A 24 -2.37 1.07 14.40
C GLY A 24 -1.00 0.68 13.83
N ALA A 25 -0.96 0.09 12.64
CA ALA A 25 0.30 -0.24 11.96
C ALA A 25 1.11 1.02 11.59
N ILE A 26 0.44 2.08 11.11
CA ILE A 26 1.08 3.37 10.79
C ILE A 26 1.66 4.01 12.06
N ASP A 27 0.89 4.07 13.14
CA ASP A 27 1.34 4.71 14.39
C ASP A 27 2.49 3.92 15.03
N SER A 28 2.47 2.59 14.95
CA SER A 28 3.58 1.72 15.36
C SER A 28 4.84 1.98 14.53
N ALA A 29 4.72 2.09 13.21
CA ALA A 29 5.84 2.38 12.32
C ALA A 29 6.43 3.77 12.59
N LEU A 30 5.59 4.80 12.76
CA LEU A 30 6.03 6.15 13.09
C LEU A 30 6.75 6.21 14.43
N GLY A 31 6.19 5.60 15.48
CA GLY A 31 6.84 5.54 16.78
C GLY A 31 8.14 4.76 16.76
N TRP A 32 8.28 3.79 15.86
CA TRP A 32 9.56 3.11 15.62
C TRP A 32 10.56 4.03 14.90
N PHE A 33 10.16 4.74 13.84
CA PHE A 33 11.04 5.67 13.13
C PHE A 33 11.55 6.81 14.01
N GLU A 34 10.71 7.36 14.89
CA GLU A 34 11.10 8.42 15.83
C GLU A 34 12.16 7.96 16.84
N LYS A 35 12.09 6.68 17.27
CA LYS A 35 13.02 6.10 18.24
C LYS A 35 14.29 5.54 17.61
N ASN A 36 14.27 5.29 16.31
CA ASN A 36 15.36 4.63 15.58
C ASN A 36 15.84 5.46 14.38
N PRO A 37 16.24 6.74 14.57
CA PRO A 37 16.65 7.60 13.45
C PRO A 37 17.93 7.13 12.75
N ASN A 38 18.74 6.29 13.41
CA ASN A 38 20.01 5.77 12.87
C ASN A 38 19.97 4.24 12.65
N ALA A 39 18.78 3.65 12.55
CA ALA A 39 18.64 2.22 12.25
C ALA A 39 19.32 1.86 10.92
N SER A 40 19.72 0.59 10.79
CA SER A 40 20.31 0.10 9.55
C SER A 40 19.26 0.02 8.45
N LYS A 41 19.72 -0.03 7.20
CA LYS A 41 18.85 -0.20 6.04
C LYS A 41 17.97 -1.45 6.19
N GLU A 42 18.55 -2.55 6.68
CA GLU A 42 17.84 -3.82 6.89
C GLU A 42 16.72 -3.67 7.94
N GLU A 43 16.94 -2.89 8.99
CA GLU A 43 15.93 -2.62 10.02
C GLU A 43 14.78 -1.75 9.48
N PHE A 44 15.10 -0.73 8.68
CA PHE A 44 14.09 0.08 7.98
C PHE A 44 13.26 -0.76 7.00
N GLU A 45 13.91 -1.63 6.21
CA GLU A 45 13.24 -2.54 5.28
C GLU A 45 12.35 -3.55 6.01
N ALA A 46 12.79 -4.07 7.15
CA ALA A 46 11.99 -4.97 7.98
C ALA A 46 10.73 -4.25 8.50
N LYS A 47 10.88 -3.01 9.01
CA LYS A 47 9.74 -2.23 9.49
C LYS A 47 8.78 -1.83 8.37
N GLN A 48 9.31 -1.51 7.19
CA GLN A 48 8.51 -1.25 6.00
C GLN A 48 7.69 -2.49 5.60
N LYS A 49 8.32 -3.68 5.55
CA LYS A 49 7.62 -4.93 5.21
C LYS A 49 6.54 -5.29 6.21
N GLU A 50 6.75 -5.01 7.49
CA GLU A 50 5.71 -5.20 8.52
C GLU A 50 4.48 -4.31 8.24
N LEU A 51 4.70 -3.03 7.91
CA LEU A 51 3.64 -2.09 7.55
C LEU A 51 2.92 -2.53 6.27
N GLU A 52 3.66 -2.91 5.24
CA GLU A 52 3.11 -3.40 3.96
C GLU A 52 2.32 -4.69 4.13
N GLY A 53 2.75 -5.59 5.02
CA GLY A 53 2.04 -6.83 5.35
C GLY A 53 0.63 -6.61 5.90
N VAL A 54 0.37 -5.45 6.52
CA VAL A 54 -0.95 -5.05 6.99
C VAL A 54 -1.69 -4.23 5.93
N ALA A 55 -0.99 -3.27 5.30
CA ALA A 55 -1.62 -2.36 4.35
C ALA A 55 -2.03 -3.03 3.03
N MET A 56 -1.17 -3.87 2.44
CA MET A 56 -1.42 -4.47 1.12
C MET A 56 -2.67 -5.35 1.09
N PRO A 57 -2.91 -6.27 2.06
CA PRO A 57 -4.15 -7.07 2.07
C PRO A 57 -5.41 -6.22 2.20
N ILE A 58 -5.36 -5.13 2.95
CA ILE A 58 -6.48 -4.21 3.14
C ILE A 58 -6.77 -3.44 1.86
N MET A 59 -5.72 -2.94 1.19
CA MET A 59 -5.83 -2.24 -0.09
C MET A 59 -6.30 -3.19 -1.21
N ALA A 60 -5.87 -4.46 -1.20
CA ALA A 60 -6.34 -5.48 -2.15
C ALA A 60 -7.83 -5.80 -1.95
N LYS A 61 -8.30 -5.91 -0.71
CA LYS A 61 -9.75 -6.05 -0.42
C LYS A 61 -10.55 -4.85 -0.92
N LEU A 62 -10.00 -3.65 -0.76
CA LEU A 62 -10.62 -2.41 -1.23
C LEU A 62 -10.73 -2.36 -2.76
N ALA A 63 -9.71 -2.86 -3.47
CA ALA A 63 -9.70 -2.98 -4.93
C ALA A 63 -10.65 -4.10 -5.42
N GLY A 64 -10.71 -5.25 -4.75
CA GLY A 64 -11.56 -6.39 -5.13
C GLY A 64 -13.05 -6.24 -4.77
N GLY A 65 -13.38 -5.36 -3.82
CA GLY A 65 -14.77 -5.05 -3.44
C GLY A 65 -15.46 -4.00 -4.32
N ALA A 66 -14.70 -3.30 -5.17
CA ALA A 66 -15.23 -2.46 -6.23
C ALA A 66 -15.22 -3.29 -7.52
N GLY A 67 -16.38 -3.78 -7.96
CA GLY A 67 -16.46 -4.61 -9.15
C GLY A 67 -15.79 -3.96 -10.37
N GLY A 68 -14.91 -4.72 -11.02
CA GLY A 68 -14.44 -4.44 -12.39
C GLY A 68 -13.13 -3.65 -12.50
N PRO A 69 -12.28 -3.99 -13.49
CA PRO A 69 -10.91 -3.50 -13.60
C PRO A 69 -10.89 -2.10 -14.20
N GLN A 70 -10.89 -1.05 -13.38
CA GLN A 70 -10.41 0.28 -13.75
C GLN A 70 -10.58 1.26 -12.58
N GLY A 71 -9.49 1.91 -12.21
CA GLY A 71 -9.54 3.17 -11.48
C GLY A 71 -9.10 3.06 -10.02
N GLY A 72 -7.86 3.46 -9.77
CA GLY A 72 -7.54 4.08 -8.49
C GLY A 72 -6.31 3.57 -7.74
N PHE A 73 -5.37 2.88 -8.37
CA PHE A 73 -3.98 2.89 -7.91
C PHE A 73 -3.09 2.86 -9.15
N PRO A 74 -2.24 3.87 -9.40
CA PRO A 74 -1.20 3.71 -10.40
C PRO A 74 -0.32 2.55 -9.95
N GLU A 75 -0.33 1.48 -10.72
CA GLU A 75 0.59 0.35 -10.66
C GLU A 75 1.99 0.83 -11.08
N GLY A 76 2.53 1.76 -10.28
CA GLY A 76 3.71 2.58 -10.57
C GLY A 76 3.99 3.70 -9.56
N GLY A 77 3.26 3.76 -8.43
CA GLY A 77 3.38 4.81 -7.43
C GLY A 77 4.30 4.49 -6.24
N PHE A 78 5.54 4.04 -6.47
CA PHE A 78 6.61 4.18 -5.47
C PHE A 78 7.95 4.42 -6.19
N PRO A 79 8.54 5.64 -6.12
CA PRO A 79 9.87 5.89 -6.67
C PRO A 79 10.90 5.30 -5.71
N GLY A 80 11.20 4.01 -5.87
CA GLY A 80 12.09 3.32 -4.94
C GLY A 80 12.34 1.84 -5.26
N GLY A 81 12.54 1.49 -6.53
CA GLY A 81 12.93 0.14 -6.93
C GLY A 81 13.36 0.12 -8.39
N ALA A 82 14.55 -0.40 -8.66
CA ALA A 82 15.30 -0.32 -9.92
C ALA A 82 14.51 -0.70 -11.21
N PRO A 83 14.97 -0.23 -12.40
CA PRO A 83 14.36 -0.60 -13.68
C PRO A 83 14.86 -1.97 -14.12
N GLY A 84 13.96 -2.93 -14.33
CA GLY A 84 14.29 -4.15 -15.05
C GLY A 84 13.43 -5.35 -14.68
N GLY A 85 12.72 -5.89 -15.67
CA GLY A 85 12.14 -7.23 -15.61
C GLY A 85 10.68 -7.26 -16.00
N GLY A 86 10.40 -7.32 -17.30
CA GLY A 86 9.08 -7.18 -17.87
C GLY A 86 8.06 -8.26 -17.49
N ARG A 87 6.80 -7.86 -17.57
CA ARG A 87 5.70 -8.63 -18.15
C ARG A 87 4.83 -7.64 -18.93
N GLY A 88 5.02 -7.60 -20.24
CA GLY A 88 4.05 -6.94 -21.11
C GLY A 88 2.73 -7.73 -21.07
N PRO A 89 1.56 -7.08 -21.14
CA PRO A 89 0.33 -7.79 -21.46
C PRO A 89 0.40 -8.19 -22.94
N THR A 90 0.10 -9.47 -23.18
CA THR A 90 -0.03 -10.02 -24.53
C THR A 90 -1.16 -9.33 -25.28
N VAL A 91 -0.93 -9.23 -26.59
CA VAL A 91 -1.74 -8.70 -27.68
C VAL A 91 -3.20 -9.19 -27.66
N ASP A 92 -4.06 -8.38 -28.27
CA ASP A 92 -5.30 -8.67 -29.01
C ASP A 92 -6.54 -7.88 -28.55
N ASP A 93 -7.25 -7.40 -29.58
CA ASP A 93 -8.48 -6.62 -29.61
C ASP A 93 -8.36 -5.12 -29.23
N VAL A 94 -8.10 -4.28 -30.24
CA VAL A 94 -9.03 -3.23 -30.72
C VAL A 94 -8.35 -2.46 -31.87
N ASP A 95 -8.79 -2.79 -33.08
CA ASP A 95 -8.66 -2.13 -34.41
C ASP A 95 -7.38 -1.32 -34.74
#